data_AF-A0A5Q4SVS4-F1
#
_entry.id   AF-A0A5Q4SVS4-F1
#
_cell.length_a   1.000
_cell.length_b   1.000
_cell.length_c   1.000
_cell.angle_alpha   90.00
_cell.angle_beta   90.00
_cell.angle_gamma   90.00
#
_symmetry.space_group_name_H-M   'P 1'
#
loop_
_entity.id
_entity.type
_entity.pdbx_description
1 polymer ?
#
loop_
_entity_poly.entity_id
_entity_poly.type
_entity_poly.pdbx_seq_one_letter_code
_entity_poly.pdbx_strand_id
1 'polypeptide(L)'
;MRRDHDDEPVFRRSEWGTTRYVYNPRNPIGLALIIGSLLFAVGALYHLRASSSWSEGELRDAVHSAAGALESEDQKFASWTGGYGSMIRDAIEDSGEGPSTGGAVSVSEVDDTYDQDADATVDRFEVSTEDVDTVYCLGVSPPEPEPTLDSVELTLTVTVDEGRCP
;
A
#
# COMPACT_ATOMS: atom_id res chain seq x y z
N MET A 1 56.25 -1.86 16.23
CA MET A 1 55.58 -2.34 17.47
C MET A 1 54.27 -1.57 17.61
N ARG A 2 53.16 -2.30 17.79
CA ARG A 2 51.85 -1.99 18.43
C ARG A 2 51.27 -0.58 18.20
N ARG A 3 50.18 -0.43 17.43
CA ARG A 3 48.76 -0.55 17.86
C ARG A 3 48.50 0.16 19.18
N ASP A 4 48.21 1.46 19.13
CA ASP A 4 47.70 2.25 20.27
C ASP A 4 46.99 3.52 19.76
N HIS A 5 46.16 3.41 18.71
CA HIS A 5 45.15 4.44 18.38
C HIS A 5 43.71 3.89 18.49
N ASP A 6 43.57 2.58 18.76
CA ASP A 6 42.28 1.91 18.93
C ASP A 6 41.82 1.87 20.41
N ASP A 7 42.70 2.21 21.36
CA ASP A 7 42.45 2.17 22.82
C ASP A 7 42.12 3.54 23.43
N GLU A 8 41.83 4.54 22.60
CA GLU A 8 41.29 5.79 23.12
C GLU A 8 39.87 5.51 23.65
N PRO A 9 39.48 5.90 24.88
CA PRO A 9 38.14 5.64 25.39
C PRO A 9 37.10 6.55 24.71
N VAL A 10 35.88 6.02 24.49
CA VAL A 10 34.76 6.75 23.86
C VAL A 10 34.36 7.97 24.70
N PHE A 11 34.54 7.85 26.02
CA PHE A 11 34.38 8.93 26.98
C PHE A 11 35.73 9.24 27.63
N ARG A 12 36.25 10.46 27.44
CA ARG A 12 37.44 10.94 28.16
C ARG A 12 37.02 11.72 29.40
N ARG A 13 37.77 11.57 30.48
CA ARG A 13 37.58 12.41 31.68
C ARG A 13 38.10 13.83 31.38
N SER A 14 37.29 14.84 31.66
CA SER A 14 37.72 16.24 31.57
C SER A 14 38.80 16.51 32.62
N GLU A 15 39.94 17.04 32.18
CA GLU A 15 41.05 17.45 33.08
C GLU A 15 40.84 18.86 33.66
N TRP A 16 39.77 19.55 33.25
CA TRP A 16 39.50 20.94 33.64
C TRP A 16 38.58 21.00 34.88
N GLY A 17 39.11 20.54 36.02
CA GLY A 17 38.55 20.75 37.37
C GLY A 17 37.21 20.07 37.67
N THR A 18 36.54 19.50 36.68
CA THR A 18 35.30 18.72 36.84
C THR A 18 35.54 17.32 36.29
N THR A 19 35.35 16.32 37.14
CA THR A 19 35.45 14.88 36.85
C THR A 19 34.33 14.41 35.90
N ARG A 20 34.00 15.19 34.88
CA ARG A 20 32.92 14.88 33.93
C ARG A 20 33.48 14.12 32.75
N TYR A 21 32.79 13.06 32.34
CA TYR A 21 33.11 12.32 31.14
C TYR A 21 32.58 13.08 29.91
N VAL A 22 33.45 13.33 28.93
CA VAL A 22 33.15 14.04 27.68
C VAL A 22 33.31 13.07 26.52
N TYR A 23 32.33 13.07 25.61
CA TYR A 23 32.37 12.26 24.40
C TYR A 23 33.53 12.69 23.50
N ASN A 24 34.36 11.73 23.06
CA ASN A 24 35.48 12.00 22.16
C ASN A 24 35.09 11.67 20.71
N PRO A 25 34.74 12.66 19.88
CA PRO A 25 34.34 12.43 18.49
C PRO A 25 35.49 11.96 17.59
N ARG A 26 36.75 12.03 18.06
CA ARG A 26 37.92 11.51 17.32
C ARG A 26 38.20 10.03 17.59
N ASN A 27 37.38 9.39 18.42
CA ASN A 27 37.45 7.95 18.65
C ASN A 27 36.80 7.21 17.47
N PRO A 28 37.51 6.29 16.79
CA PRO A 28 36.97 5.55 15.65
C PRO A 28 35.70 4.75 16.00
N ILE A 29 35.60 4.22 17.23
CA ILE A 29 34.42 3.50 17.73
C ILE A 29 33.26 4.47 17.94
N GLY A 30 33.53 5.65 18.51
CA GLY A 30 32.52 6.69 18.68
C GLY A 30 31.94 7.14 17.34
N LEU A 31 32.81 7.40 16.37
CA LEU A 31 32.41 7.76 15.01
C LEU A 31 31.63 6.64 14.32
N ALA A 32 32.06 5.38 14.48
CA ALA A 32 31.35 4.23 13.93
C ALA A 32 29.95 4.07 14.53
N LEU A 33 29.76 4.33 15.82
CA LEU A 33 28.45 4.33 16.46
C LEU A 33 27.55 5.47 15.96
N ILE A 34 28.09 6.67 15.73
CA ILE A 34 27.34 7.76 15.10
C ILE A 34 26.89 7.36 13.69
N ILE A 35 27.81 6.89 12.85
CA ILE A 35 27.48 6.51 11.47
C ILE A 35 26.48 5.34 11.47
N GLY A 36 26.71 4.32 12.30
CA GLY A 36 25.84 3.16 12.40
C GLY A 36 24.43 3.52 12.88
N SER A 37 24.31 4.39 13.89
CA SER A 37 23.01 4.86 14.36
C SER A 37 22.26 5.69 13.31
N LEU A 38 22.96 6.53 12.55
CA LEU A 38 22.35 7.30 11.45
C LEU A 38 21.87 6.38 10.32
N LEU A 39 22.70 5.41 9.91
CA LEU A 39 22.30 4.42 8.90
C LEU A 39 21.13 3.57 9.37
N PHE A 40 21.13 3.15 10.64
CA PHE A 40 20.01 2.42 11.24
C PHE A 40 18.74 3.27 11.24
N ALA A 41 18.81 4.54 11.66
CA ALA A 41 17.65 5.43 11.68
C ALA A 41 17.09 5.66 10.26
N VAL A 42 17.95 5.92 9.28
CA VAL A 42 17.55 6.09 7.87
C VAL A 42 16.94 4.79 7.33
N GLY A 43 17.57 3.64 7.59
CA GLY A 43 17.06 2.33 7.17
C GLY A 43 15.70 1.99 7.78
N ALA A 44 15.52 2.25 9.08
CA ALA A 44 14.25 2.02 9.77
C ALA A 44 13.14 2.93 9.22
N LEU A 45 13.43 4.21 8.98
CA LEU A 45 12.46 5.14 8.39
C LEU A 45 12.09 4.75 6.96
N TYR A 46 13.07 4.32 6.15
CA TYR A 46 12.82 3.84 4.80
C TYR A 46 11.93 2.59 4.81
N HIS A 47 12.24 1.62 5.68
CA HIS A 47 11.43 0.41 5.82
C HIS A 47 9.99 0.72 6.23
N LEU A 48 9.80 1.60 7.22
CA LEU A 48 8.47 2.00 7.69
C LEU A 48 7.65 2.66 6.57
N ARG A 49 8.28 3.52 5.76
CA ARG A 49 7.63 4.16 4.61
C ARG A 49 7.26 3.13 3.55
N ALA A 50 8.19 2.24 3.19
CA ALA A 50 7.95 1.21 2.18
C ALA A 50 6.84 0.23 2.62
N SER A 51 6.72 -0.07 3.92
CA SER A 51 5.64 -0.92 4.43
C SER A 51 4.27 -0.23 4.50
N SER A 52 4.20 1.08 4.27
CA SER A 52 2.98 1.88 4.45
C SER A 52 2.44 2.55 3.19
N SER A 53 3.18 2.48 2.08
CA SER A 53 2.81 3.11 0.81
C SER A 53 2.68 2.08 -0.29
N TRP A 54 1.70 2.24 -1.16
CA TRP A 54 1.59 1.42 -2.36
C TRP A 54 2.73 1.72 -3.35
N SER A 55 3.25 0.67 -3.98
CA SER A 55 3.98 0.79 -5.23
C SER A 55 3.06 0.54 -6.44
N GLU A 56 3.46 1.06 -7.61
CA GLU A 56 2.71 0.84 -8.87
C GLU A 56 2.61 -0.65 -9.23
N GLY A 57 3.63 -1.44 -8.87
CA GLY A 57 3.64 -2.89 -9.07
C GLY A 57 2.63 -3.59 -8.16
N GLU A 58 2.65 -3.28 -6.86
CA GLU A 58 1.73 -3.86 -5.90
C GLU A 58 0.27 -3.52 -6.23
N LEU A 59 -0.03 -2.27 -6.60
CA LEU A 59 -1.39 -1.89 -6.96
C LEU A 59 -1.86 -2.66 -8.20
N ARG A 60 -1.01 -2.78 -9.22
CA ARG A 60 -1.31 -3.55 -10.43
C ARG A 60 -1.60 -5.02 -10.11
N ASP A 61 -0.70 -5.64 -9.35
CA ASP A 61 -0.80 -7.05 -9.01
C ASP A 61 -2.06 -7.30 -8.16
N ALA A 62 -2.34 -6.43 -7.18
CA ALA A 62 -3.53 -6.50 -6.35
C ALA A 62 -4.83 -6.38 -7.16
N VAL A 63 -4.91 -5.42 -8.10
CA VAL A 63 -6.09 -5.22 -8.95
C VAL A 63 -6.32 -6.42 -9.87
N HIS A 64 -5.26 -6.97 -10.49
CA HIS A 64 -5.39 -8.15 -11.34
C HIS A 64 -5.70 -9.42 -10.53
N SER A 65 -5.12 -9.56 -9.34
CA SER A 65 -5.41 -10.65 -8.41
C SER A 65 -6.87 -10.60 -7.95
N ALA A 66 -7.36 -9.41 -7.58
CA ALA A 66 -8.75 -9.17 -7.22
C ALA A 66 -9.71 -9.50 -8.37
N ALA A 67 -9.42 -9.04 -9.59
CA ALA A 67 -10.22 -9.38 -10.78
C ALA A 67 -10.28 -10.91 -10.98
N GLY A 68 -9.13 -11.59 -10.92
CA GLY A 68 -9.09 -13.05 -11.03
C GLY A 68 -9.85 -13.77 -9.91
N ALA A 69 -9.82 -13.26 -8.68
CA ALA A 69 -10.58 -13.80 -7.55
C ALA A 69 -12.09 -13.65 -7.75
N LEU A 70 -12.54 -12.46 -8.19
CA LEU A 70 -13.94 -12.17 -8.47
C LEU A 70 -14.50 -13.07 -9.60
N GLU A 71 -13.69 -13.37 -10.60
CA GLU A 71 -14.07 -14.27 -11.71
C GLU A 71 -13.99 -15.76 -11.38
N SER A 72 -13.25 -16.14 -10.31
CA SER A 72 -12.95 -17.54 -10.05
C SER A 72 -14.11 -18.35 -9.47
N GLU A 73 -15.01 -17.69 -8.74
CA GLU A 73 -16.13 -18.31 -8.02
C GLU A 73 -17.41 -17.48 -8.18
N ASP A 74 -18.56 -18.12 -8.04
CA ASP A 74 -19.85 -17.42 -8.03
C ASP A 74 -19.93 -16.51 -6.80
N GLN A 75 -20.11 -15.22 -7.04
CA GLN A 75 -20.15 -14.21 -6.00
C GLN A 75 -21.54 -14.12 -5.39
N LYS A 76 -21.59 -14.05 -4.06
CA LYS A 76 -22.84 -13.85 -3.33
C LYS A 76 -23.09 -12.36 -3.18
N PHE A 77 -23.97 -11.85 -4.01
CA PHE A 77 -24.40 -10.46 -3.95
C PHE A 77 -25.63 -10.31 -3.06
N ALA A 78 -25.63 -9.30 -2.19
CA ALA A 78 -26.83 -8.86 -1.50
C ALA A 78 -26.77 -7.35 -1.29
N SER A 79 -27.88 -6.65 -1.47
CA SER A 79 -27.91 -5.16 -1.46
C SER A 79 -27.35 -4.51 -0.19
N TRP A 80 -27.33 -5.22 0.94
CA TRP A 80 -26.82 -4.75 2.22
C TRP A 80 -25.29 -4.86 2.38
N THR A 81 -24.58 -5.52 1.46
CA THR A 81 -23.11 -5.71 1.53
C THR A 81 -22.32 -4.53 0.99
N GLY A 82 -22.97 -3.49 0.45
CA GLY A 82 -22.32 -2.27 -0.02
C GLY A 82 -21.97 -2.25 -1.51
N GLY A 83 -22.57 -3.15 -2.29
CA GLY A 83 -22.45 -3.17 -3.75
C GLY A 83 -21.16 -3.78 -4.29
N TYR A 84 -20.94 -3.67 -5.60
CA TYR A 84 -19.68 -4.10 -6.23
C TYR A 84 -18.47 -3.29 -5.76
N GLY A 85 -18.63 -2.01 -5.44
CA GLY A 85 -17.53 -1.17 -4.95
C GLY A 85 -16.92 -1.68 -3.63
N SER A 86 -17.72 -2.22 -2.71
CA SER A 86 -17.20 -2.87 -1.50
C SER A 86 -16.56 -4.21 -1.83
N MET A 87 -17.21 -5.02 -2.68
CA MET A 87 -16.69 -6.33 -3.09
C MET A 87 -15.32 -6.25 -3.78
N ILE A 88 -15.13 -5.26 -4.65
CA ILE A 88 -13.84 -4.98 -5.30
C ILE A 88 -12.79 -4.57 -4.27
N ARG A 89 -13.15 -3.69 -3.32
CA ARG A 89 -12.22 -3.27 -2.26
C ARG A 89 -11.80 -4.45 -1.39
N ASP A 90 -12.76 -5.28 -1.00
CA ASP A 90 -12.52 -6.47 -0.17
C ASP A 90 -11.64 -7.47 -0.94
N ALA A 91 -11.90 -7.70 -2.23
CA ALA A 91 -11.07 -8.58 -3.07
C ALA A 91 -9.63 -8.07 -3.24
N ILE A 92 -9.42 -6.74 -3.30
CA ILE A 92 -8.09 -6.14 -3.31
C ILE A 92 -7.41 -6.32 -1.95
N GLU A 93 -8.12 -6.17 -0.83
CA GLU A 93 -7.57 -6.41 0.51
C GLU A 93 -7.19 -7.88 0.72
N ASP A 94 -8.04 -8.80 0.26
CA ASP A 94 -7.85 -10.26 0.37
C ASP A 94 -6.78 -10.81 -0.57
N SER A 95 -6.39 -10.05 -1.59
CA SER A 95 -5.29 -10.39 -2.50
C SER A 95 -3.98 -10.63 -1.73
N GLY A 96 -3.79 -9.93 -0.60
CA GLY A 96 -2.56 -9.96 0.19
C GLY A 96 -1.44 -9.13 -0.41
N GLU A 97 -1.68 -8.48 -1.54
CA GLU A 97 -0.79 -7.49 -2.14
C GLU A 97 -1.02 -6.11 -1.51
N GLY A 98 0.07 -5.37 -1.25
CA GLY A 98 0.01 -3.99 -0.75
C GLY A 98 0.68 -3.78 0.61
N PRO A 99 0.60 -2.55 1.14
CA PRO A 99 1.25 -2.18 2.38
C PRO A 99 0.64 -2.90 3.58
N SER A 100 1.49 -3.56 4.38
CA SER A 100 1.07 -4.25 5.61
C SER A 100 0.44 -3.32 6.68
N THR A 101 0.65 -2.00 6.58
CA THR A 101 0.10 -1.01 7.50
C THR A 101 -0.25 0.29 6.79
N GLY A 102 -1.53 0.67 6.73
CA GLY A 102 -1.95 1.92 6.07
C GLY A 102 -2.16 1.75 4.56
N GLY A 103 -2.18 2.85 3.80
CA GLY A 103 -2.38 2.84 2.34
C GLY A 103 -3.77 2.38 1.93
N ALA A 104 -4.79 3.21 2.14
CA ALA A 104 -6.16 2.85 1.73
C ALA A 104 -6.30 2.92 0.20
N VAL A 105 -6.97 1.93 -0.38
CA VAL A 105 -7.37 1.94 -1.79
C VAL A 105 -8.75 2.60 -1.91
N SER A 106 -8.84 3.60 -2.78
CA SER A 106 -10.10 4.20 -3.18
C SER A 106 -10.67 3.42 -4.36
N VAL A 107 -11.93 3.01 -4.21
CA VAL A 107 -12.72 2.38 -5.27
C VAL A 107 -13.96 3.23 -5.43
N SER A 108 -14.12 3.85 -6.59
CA SER A 108 -15.22 4.76 -6.90
C SER A 108 -15.92 4.30 -8.16
N GLU A 109 -17.24 4.27 -8.13
CA GLU A 109 -18.05 3.97 -9.30
C GLU A 109 -18.02 5.16 -10.27
N VAL A 110 -17.85 4.86 -11.55
CA VAL A 110 -17.96 5.81 -12.66
C VAL A 110 -19.34 5.62 -13.26
N ASP A 111 -20.36 5.96 -12.48
CA ASP A 111 -21.74 5.98 -12.93
C ASP A 111 -22.01 7.34 -13.56
N ASP A 112 -21.87 7.41 -14.88
CA ASP A 112 -22.35 8.57 -15.61
C ASP A 112 -23.81 8.32 -16.02
N THR A 113 -24.72 8.46 -15.05
CA THR A 113 -26.18 8.43 -15.25
C THR A 113 -26.69 9.39 -16.36
N TYR A 114 -25.82 10.24 -16.91
CA TYR A 114 -26.08 11.18 -17.99
C TYR A 114 -25.39 10.83 -19.32
N ASP A 115 -24.52 9.81 -19.35
CA ASP A 115 -23.86 9.36 -20.57
C ASP A 115 -24.69 8.28 -21.27
N GLN A 116 -25.34 8.69 -22.36
CA GLN A 116 -26.19 7.82 -23.18
C GLN A 116 -25.38 6.81 -24.02
N ASP A 117 -24.07 7.02 -24.15
CA ASP A 117 -23.16 6.15 -24.87
C ASP A 117 -22.49 5.09 -23.96
N ALA A 118 -22.71 5.17 -22.64
CA ALA A 118 -22.22 4.19 -21.68
C ALA A 118 -22.91 2.82 -21.87
N ASP A 119 -22.10 1.75 -21.82
CA ASP A 119 -22.60 0.39 -21.98
C ASP A 119 -23.37 -0.03 -20.71
N ALA A 120 -24.70 -0.03 -20.79
CA ALA A 120 -25.59 -0.39 -19.68
C ALA A 120 -25.48 -1.87 -19.24
N THR A 121 -24.59 -2.65 -19.84
CA THR A 121 -24.32 -4.05 -19.46
C THR A 121 -23.07 -4.21 -18.59
N VAL A 122 -22.33 -3.13 -18.31
CA VAL A 122 -21.09 -3.17 -17.53
C VAL A 122 -21.04 -2.00 -16.55
N ASP A 123 -20.85 -2.28 -15.27
CA ASP A 123 -20.57 -1.24 -14.27
C ASP A 123 -19.08 -0.94 -14.23
N ARG A 124 -18.73 0.35 -14.22
CA ARG A 124 -17.35 0.81 -14.27
C ARG A 124 -16.89 1.35 -12.92
N PHE A 125 -15.69 0.98 -12.51
CA PHE A 125 -15.07 1.41 -11.26
C PHE A 125 -13.66 1.90 -11.49
N GLU A 126 -13.30 3.02 -10.88
CA GLU A 126 -11.94 3.51 -10.80
C GLU A 126 -11.29 3.10 -9.48
N VAL A 127 -10.13 2.46 -9.59
CA VAL A 127 -9.29 2.08 -8.46
C VAL A 127 -8.05 2.95 -8.44
N SER A 128 -7.81 3.63 -7.32
CA SER A 128 -6.70 4.57 -7.13
C SER A 128 -6.21 4.60 -5.68
N THR A 129 -5.00 5.10 -5.46
CA THR A 129 -4.45 5.33 -4.12
C THR A 129 -3.80 6.72 -4.05
N GLU A 130 -3.53 7.21 -2.84
CA GLU A 130 -2.83 8.49 -2.66
C GLU A 130 -1.31 8.39 -2.89
N ASP A 131 -0.78 7.16 -2.98
CA ASP A 131 0.67 6.90 -3.04
C ASP A 131 1.20 6.81 -4.48
N VAL A 132 0.35 6.48 -5.45
CA VAL A 132 0.71 6.35 -6.88
C VAL A 132 -0.26 7.10 -7.78
N ASP A 133 0.24 7.65 -8.88
CA ASP A 133 -0.58 8.40 -9.83
C ASP A 133 -1.39 7.50 -10.79
N THR A 134 -1.05 6.21 -10.85
CA THR A 134 -1.72 5.23 -11.72
C THR A 134 -3.13 4.94 -11.20
N VAL A 135 -4.08 4.98 -12.12
CA VAL A 135 -5.49 4.61 -11.90
C VAL A 135 -5.80 3.40 -12.77
N TYR A 136 -6.64 2.50 -12.28
CA TYR A 136 -7.15 1.38 -13.05
C TYR A 136 -8.66 1.51 -13.21
N CYS A 137 -9.14 1.30 -14.44
CA CYS A 137 -10.55 1.17 -14.75
C CYS A 137 -10.93 -0.31 -14.73
N LEU A 138 -11.93 -0.66 -13.91
CA LEU A 138 -12.50 -1.99 -13.84
C LEU A 138 -13.89 -1.96 -14.49
N GLY A 139 -14.16 -2.88 -15.40
CA GLY A 139 -15.51 -3.12 -15.92
C GLY A 139 -16.05 -4.43 -15.39
N VAL A 140 -17.15 -4.40 -14.65
CA VAL A 140 -17.79 -5.57 -14.04
C VAL A 140 -19.10 -5.88 -14.77
N SER A 141 -19.24 -7.12 -15.23
CA SER A 141 -20.44 -7.64 -15.88
C SER A 141 -20.86 -8.96 -15.24
N PRO A 142 -22.17 -9.24 -15.07
CA PRO A 142 -23.32 -8.38 -15.37
C PRO A 142 -23.43 -7.18 -14.39
N PRO A 143 -24.19 -6.12 -14.75
CA PRO A 143 -24.34 -4.96 -13.87
C PRO A 143 -25.04 -5.35 -12.57
N GLU A 144 -24.89 -4.52 -11.55
CA GLU A 144 -25.39 -4.74 -10.22
C GLU A 144 -26.90 -4.97 -10.26
N PRO A 145 -27.40 -6.09 -9.72
CA PRO A 145 -28.82 -6.36 -9.75
C PRO A 145 -29.58 -5.41 -8.83
N GLU A 146 -30.84 -5.14 -9.17
CA GLU A 146 -31.70 -4.29 -8.34
C GLU A 146 -31.73 -4.76 -6.87
N PRO A 147 -31.81 -3.82 -5.91
CA PRO A 147 -31.69 -4.15 -4.50
C PRO A 147 -32.83 -5.08 -4.06
N THR A 148 -32.48 -6.34 -3.83
CA THR A 148 -33.38 -7.36 -3.28
C THR A 148 -32.99 -7.71 -1.84
N LEU A 149 -33.94 -8.31 -1.11
CA LEU A 149 -33.72 -8.78 0.28
C LEU A 149 -32.98 -10.13 0.33
N ASP A 150 -32.96 -10.85 -0.78
CA ASP A 150 -32.33 -12.16 -0.92
C ASP A 150 -30.91 -12.04 -1.47
N SER A 151 -30.05 -13.02 -1.17
CA SER A 151 -28.73 -13.12 -1.80
C SER A 151 -28.86 -13.77 -3.17
N VAL A 152 -28.21 -13.19 -4.17
CA VAL A 152 -28.13 -13.73 -5.54
C VAL A 152 -26.71 -14.22 -5.79
N GLU A 153 -26.58 -15.38 -6.43
CA GLU A 153 -25.30 -15.89 -6.91
C GLU A 153 -25.07 -15.37 -8.33
N LEU A 154 -23.95 -14.69 -8.54
CA LEU A 154 -23.58 -14.06 -9.80
C LEU A 154 -22.21 -14.55 -10.26
N THR A 155 -22.14 -15.03 -11.49
CA THR A 155 -20.85 -15.26 -12.15
C THR A 155 -20.40 -13.93 -12.75
N LEU A 156 -19.31 -13.37 -12.22
CA LEU A 156 -18.79 -12.09 -12.69
C LEU A 156 -17.75 -12.29 -13.80
N THR A 157 -17.68 -11.30 -14.69
CA THR A 157 -16.58 -11.09 -15.63
C THR A 157 -16.03 -9.69 -15.35
N VAL A 158 -14.73 -9.60 -15.11
CA VAL A 158 -14.05 -8.38 -14.70
C VAL A 158 -12.96 -8.05 -15.70
N THR A 159 -13.09 -6.90 -16.35
CA THR A 159 -12.07 -6.33 -17.23
C THR A 159 -11.26 -5.30 -16.48
N VAL A 160 -9.95 -5.24 -16.73
CA VAL A 160 -9.03 -4.29 -16.08
C VAL A 160 -8.24 -3.57 -17.17
N ASP A 161 -8.36 -2.26 -17.21
CA ASP A 161 -7.60 -1.37 -18.09
C ASP A 161 -6.80 -0.35 -17.27
N GLU A 162 -5.56 -0.10 -17.67
CA GLU A 162 -4.74 0.96 -17.06
C GLU A 162 -5.20 2.33 -17.57
N GLY A 163 -5.50 3.24 -16.65
CA GLY A 163 -6.03 4.56 -16.93
C GLY A 163 -7.36 4.82 -16.24
N ARG A 164 -7.89 6.02 -16.50
CA ARG A 164 -9.24 6.40 -16.07
C ARG A 164 -10.29 5.70 -16.91
N CYS A 165 -11.48 5.50 -16.35
CA CYS A 165 -12.58 4.99 -17.14
C CYS A 165 -12.97 5.99 -18.23
N PRO A 166 -13.34 5.49 -19.43
CA PRO A 166 -13.82 6.32 -20.53
C PRO A 166 -15.15 7.00 -20.20
#